data_AF-A0A2E1HBL3-F1
#
_entry.id   AF-A0A2E1HBL3-F1
#
_cell.length_a   1.000
_cell.length_b   1.000
_cell.length_c   1.000
_cell.angle_alpha   90.00
_cell.angle_beta   90.00
_cell.angle_gamma   90.00
#
_symmetry.space_group_name_H-M   'P 1'
#
loop_
_entity.id
_entity.type
_entity.pdbx_description
1 polymer ?
#
loop_
_entity_poly.entity_id
_entity_poly.type
_entity_poly.pdbx_seq_one_letter_code
_entity_poly.pdbx_strand_id
1 'polypeptide(L)'
;MIKALVEQGEGIRRYDRLRKSRRSLTSPWGRVIDAYVFGRSYQEVDKGEFGSVEEALDGSDAMWRTRELIIMPSHVATEDHSDIDEMIDLAHSAGFDAIAASVILSWDGGDNRDDFPNIWRKGWDERWTIPNQWKDDPENPEGQLEALGRDLWVLVCRALAG
;
A
#
# COMPACT_ATOMS: atom_id res chain seq x y z
N MET A 1 -2.26 8.41 2.88
CA MET A 1 -2.49 7.09 3.51
C MET A 1 -1.21 6.36 3.89
N ILE A 2 -0.33 6.00 2.94
CA ILE A 2 0.90 5.23 3.25
C ILE A 2 1.78 5.95 4.29
N LYS A 3 1.88 7.28 4.19
CA LYS A 3 2.52 8.11 5.22
C LYS A 3 1.98 7.80 6.62
N ALA A 4 0.66 7.84 6.81
CA ALA A 4 0.05 7.59 8.11
C ALA A 4 0.32 6.17 8.62
N LEU A 5 0.29 5.16 7.74
CA LEU A 5 0.66 3.79 8.09
C LEU A 5 2.10 3.72 8.61
N VAL A 6 3.06 4.30 7.88
CA VAL A 6 4.47 4.30 8.27
C VAL A 6 4.71 5.11 9.55
N GLU A 7 4.05 6.26 9.70
CA GLU A 7 4.12 7.09 10.90
C GLU A 7 3.61 6.35 12.14
N GLN A 8 2.56 5.53 12.01
CA GLN A 8 2.13 4.65 13.10
C GLN A 8 3.17 3.60 13.43
N GLY A 9 3.71 2.91 12.42
CA GLY A 9 4.72 1.88 12.62
C GLY A 9 5.99 2.42 13.25
N GLU A 10 6.48 3.59 12.85
CA GLU A 10 7.71 4.16 13.39
C GLU A 10 7.50 4.98 14.66
N GLY A 11 6.26 5.32 15.01
CA GLY A 11 5.96 6.17 16.17
C GLY A 11 6.36 7.64 15.99
N ILE A 12 6.44 8.13 14.75
CA ILE A 12 6.89 9.49 14.38
C ILE A 12 5.78 10.20 13.59
N ARG A 13 5.60 11.52 13.75
CA ARG A 13 4.56 12.33 13.05
C ARG A 13 5.13 13.44 12.14
N ARG A 14 6.08 13.15 11.24
CA ARG A 14 6.88 14.22 10.60
C ARG A 14 7.40 13.93 9.19
N TYR A 15 6.67 13.20 8.35
CA TYR A 15 7.13 13.03 6.97
C TYR A 15 6.55 14.08 6.02
N ASP A 16 7.35 15.09 5.65
CA ASP A 16 6.98 15.99 4.54
C ASP A 16 6.96 15.23 3.21
N ARG A 17 7.85 14.23 3.06
CA ARG A 17 7.88 13.32 1.91
C ARG A 17 8.39 11.94 2.33
N LEU A 18 7.63 10.90 1.98
CA LEU A 18 8.03 9.53 2.24
C LEU A 18 8.99 9.06 1.14
N ARG A 19 10.22 8.71 1.53
CA ARG A 19 11.23 8.17 0.61
C ARG A 19 11.20 6.66 0.62
N LYS A 20 11.59 6.09 -0.53
CA LYS A 20 11.84 4.66 -0.68
C LYS A 20 12.97 4.23 0.25
N SER A 21 12.70 3.30 1.17
CA SER A 21 13.71 2.78 2.11
C SER A 21 13.24 1.55 2.87
N ARG A 22 14.20 0.79 3.40
CA ARG A 22 13.98 -0.16 4.49
C ARG A 22 13.57 0.59 5.76
N ARG A 23 12.63 0.01 6.52
CA ARG A 23 12.06 0.57 7.75
C ARG A 23 11.81 -0.52 8.78
N SER A 24 11.91 -0.16 10.05
CA SER A 24 11.52 -0.99 11.17
C SER A 24 10.20 -0.46 11.71
N LEU A 25 9.12 -1.19 11.48
CA LEU A 25 7.77 -0.78 11.88
C LEU A 25 7.34 -1.58 13.11
N THR A 26 6.80 -0.91 14.12
CA THR A 26 6.34 -1.53 15.37
C THR A 26 4.83 -1.68 15.33
N SER A 27 4.34 -2.89 15.52
CA SER A 27 2.90 -3.16 15.62
C SER A 27 2.30 -2.50 16.87
N PRO A 28 0.97 -2.32 16.94
CA PRO A 28 0.31 -1.86 18.17
C PRO A 28 0.57 -2.73 19.41
N TRP A 29 1.05 -3.96 19.22
CA TRP A 29 1.39 -4.90 20.30
C TRP A 29 2.89 -5.01 20.56
N GLY A 30 3.71 -4.14 19.95
CA GLY A 30 5.16 -4.07 20.19
C GLY A 30 6.02 -5.03 19.36
N ARG A 31 5.44 -5.77 18.41
CA ARG A 31 6.21 -6.62 17.47
C ARG A 31 6.90 -5.74 16.44
N VAL A 32 8.21 -5.90 16.32
CA VAL A 32 8.99 -5.25 15.25
C VAL A 32 8.80 -6.01 13.94
N ILE A 33 8.58 -5.28 12.86
CA ILE A 33 8.34 -5.76 11.50
C ILE A 33 9.43 -5.16 10.59
N ASP A 34 10.19 -6.00 9.89
CA ASP A 34 11.14 -5.58 8.86
C ASP A 34 10.41 -5.29 7.55
N ALA A 35 10.31 -4.02 7.19
CA ALA A 35 9.53 -3.56 6.04
C ALA A 35 10.38 -2.84 4.99
N TYR A 36 9.96 -2.92 3.73
CA TYR A 36 10.45 -2.05 2.67
C TYR A 36 9.30 -1.19 2.12
N VAL A 37 9.51 0.11 1.97
CA VAL A 37 8.44 1.05 1.61
C VAL A 37 8.87 1.90 0.43
N PHE A 38 8.06 1.98 -0.63
CA PHE A 38 8.38 2.73 -1.87
C PHE A 38 8.05 4.23 -1.80
N GLY A 39 7.17 4.66 -0.88
CA GLY A 39 6.86 6.07 -0.64
C GLY A 39 6.04 6.78 -1.73
N ARG A 40 6.17 6.36 -2.99
CA ARG A 40 5.40 6.74 -4.18
C ARG A 40 5.13 5.50 -5.02
N SER A 41 4.23 5.60 -6.00
CA SER A 41 3.89 4.46 -6.85
C SER A 41 5.02 4.10 -7.81
N TYR A 42 5.11 2.81 -8.12
CA TYR A 42 6.06 2.27 -9.08
C TYR A 42 5.94 2.98 -10.45
N GLN A 43 4.71 3.20 -10.91
CA GLN A 43 4.45 3.85 -12.20
C GLN A 43 4.97 5.29 -12.29
N GLU A 44 4.96 6.02 -11.17
CA GLU A 44 5.38 7.42 -11.13
C GLU A 44 6.90 7.59 -11.12
N VAL A 45 7.63 6.66 -10.53
CA VAL A 45 9.04 6.87 -10.15
C VAL A 45 9.97 5.84 -10.76
N ASP A 46 9.59 4.56 -10.71
CA ASP A 46 10.52 3.46 -10.95
C ASP A 46 10.31 2.82 -12.34
N LYS A 47 9.10 2.84 -12.90
CA LYS A 47 8.78 2.21 -14.20
C LYS A 47 9.66 2.71 -15.34
N GLY A 48 9.93 4.02 -15.40
CA GLY A 48 10.76 4.60 -16.46
C GLY A 48 12.25 4.26 -16.34
N GLU A 49 12.73 3.99 -15.12
CA GLU A 49 14.14 3.69 -14.85
C GLU A 49 14.43 2.19 -14.95
N PHE A 50 13.59 1.37 -14.35
CA PHE A 50 13.82 -0.07 -14.22
C PHE A 50 13.08 -0.89 -15.27
N GLY A 51 11.94 -0.43 -15.80
CA GLY A 51 11.18 -1.16 -16.83
C GLY A 51 10.36 -2.35 -16.31
N SER A 52 10.68 -2.91 -15.15
CA SER A 52 9.94 -3.98 -14.47
C SER A 52 9.85 -3.75 -12.95
N VAL A 53 8.82 -4.31 -12.31
CA VAL A 53 8.63 -4.30 -10.85
C VAL A 53 9.74 -5.09 -10.16
N GLU A 54 10.17 -6.19 -10.76
CA GLU A 54 11.27 -7.01 -10.21
C GLU A 54 12.60 -6.24 -10.22
N GLU A 55 12.98 -5.63 -11.34
CA GLU A 55 14.22 -4.84 -11.41
C GLU A 55 14.16 -3.62 -10.49
N ALA A 56 12.98 -3.02 -10.32
CA ALA A 56 12.79 -1.95 -9.36
C ALA A 56 13.04 -2.45 -7.92
N LEU A 57 12.51 -3.61 -7.53
CA LEU A 57 12.74 -4.17 -6.20
C LEU A 57 14.20 -4.58 -5.99
N ASP A 58 14.79 -5.30 -6.94
CA ASP A 58 16.18 -5.76 -6.86
C ASP A 58 17.17 -4.59 -6.83
N GLY A 59 16.93 -3.53 -7.61
CA GLY A 59 17.73 -2.30 -7.61
C GLY A 59 17.56 -1.46 -6.33
N SER A 60 16.41 -1.58 -5.66
CA SER A 60 16.06 -0.79 -4.47
C SER A 60 16.47 -1.47 -3.16
N ASP A 61 16.35 -2.79 -3.10
CA ASP A 61 16.73 -3.63 -1.97
C ASP A 61 16.97 -5.07 -2.44
N ALA A 62 18.23 -5.42 -2.70
CA ALA A 62 18.63 -6.76 -3.12
C ALA A 62 18.22 -7.88 -2.13
N MET A 63 17.81 -7.54 -0.91
CA MET A 63 17.34 -8.49 0.10
C MET A 63 15.83 -8.40 0.35
N TRP A 64 15.05 -7.77 -0.54
CA TRP A 64 13.61 -7.56 -0.34
C TRP A 64 12.84 -8.86 -0.08
N ARG A 65 13.27 -9.97 -0.67
CA ARG A 65 12.67 -11.32 -0.47
C ARG A 65 12.80 -11.85 0.96
N THR A 66 13.62 -11.22 1.79
CA THR A 66 13.78 -11.56 3.22
C THR A 66 12.97 -10.65 4.15
N ARG A 67 12.27 -9.65 3.58
CA ARG A 67 11.44 -8.72 4.35
C ARG A 67 10.15 -9.40 4.77
N GLU A 68 9.56 -8.89 5.84
CA GLU A 68 8.26 -9.36 6.33
C GLU A 68 7.10 -8.59 5.69
N LEU A 69 7.37 -7.37 5.19
CA LEU A 69 6.37 -6.51 4.59
C LEU A 69 6.97 -5.67 3.47
N ILE A 70 6.27 -5.56 2.35
CA ILE A 70 6.58 -4.62 1.28
C ILE A 70 5.36 -3.74 1.04
N ILE A 71 5.56 -2.42 1.08
CA ILE A 71 4.51 -1.44 0.80
C ILE A 71 4.82 -0.76 -0.53
N MET A 72 4.13 -1.23 -1.56
CA MET A 72 4.26 -0.74 -2.93
C MET A 72 2.90 -0.25 -3.45
N PRO A 73 2.66 1.08 -3.45
CA PRO A 73 1.45 1.63 -4.08
C PRO A 73 1.46 1.45 -5.60
N SER A 74 0.26 1.26 -6.15
CA SER A 74 0.02 1.15 -7.59
C SER A 74 -1.15 2.06 -8.01
N HIS A 75 -1.10 2.62 -9.22
CA HIS A 75 -2.18 3.44 -9.77
C HIS A 75 -3.25 2.53 -10.40
N VAL A 76 -4.52 2.80 -10.08
CA VAL A 76 -5.67 2.03 -10.59
C VAL A 76 -6.37 2.74 -11.77
N ALA A 77 -6.05 4.01 -12.02
CA ALA A 77 -6.82 4.87 -12.95
C ALA A 77 -6.43 4.73 -14.45
N THR A 78 -5.52 3.83 -14.82
CA THR A 78 -5.09 3.63 -16.22
C THR A 78 -5.72 2.36 -16.79
N GLU A 79 -6.08 2.35 -18.08
CA GLU A 79 -6.61 1.14 -18.74
C GLU A 79 -5.58 -0.01 -18.73
N ASP A 80 -4.30 0.31 -18.64
CA ASP A 80 -3.22 -0.65 -18.44
C ASP A 80 -3.02 -0.95 -16.96
N HIS A 81 -3.18 -2.23 -16.61
CA HIS A 81 -2.99 -2.79 -15.27
C HIS A 81 -1.93 -3.91 -15.24
N SER A 82 -1.08 -4.00 -16.27
CA SER A 82 -0.02 -5.01 -16.37
C SER A 82 0.94 -4.96 -15.18
N ASP A 83 1.28 -3.76 -14.70
CA ASP A 83 2.14 -3.59 -13.52
C ASP A 83 1.53 -4.24 -12.26
N ILE A 84 0.20 -4.28 -12.14
CA ILE A 84 -0.48 -4.90 -11.01
C ILE A 84 -0.41 -6.43 -11.13
N ASP A 85 -0.54 -6.97 -12.33
CA ASP A 85 -0.36 -8.41 -12.56
C ASP A 85 1.08 -8.82 -12.23
N GLU A 86 2.07 -8.02 -12.67
CA GLU A 86 3.47 -8.25 -12.36
C GLU A 86 3.75 -8.18 -10.85
N MET A 87 3.17 -7.22 -10.13
CA MET A 87 3.29 -7.14 -8.67
C MET A 87 2.74 -8.39 -7.98
N ILE A 88 1.60 -8.92 -8.44
CA ILE A 88 0.98 -10.13 -7.87
C ILE A 88 1.85 -11.35 -8.15
N ASP A 89 2.21 -11.56 -9.42
CA ASP A 89 3.02 -12.71 -9.85
C ASP A 89 4.38 -12.72 -9.11
N LEU A 90 5.00 -11.55 -8.96
CA LEU A 90 6.26 -11.41 -8.25
C LEU A 90 6.10 -11.69 -6.75
N ALA A 91 5.06 -11.17 -6.11
CA ALA A 91 4.77 -11.45 -4.70
C ALA A 91 4.63 -12.97 -4.46
N HIS A 92 3.80 -13.64 -5.27
CA HIS A 92 3.58 -15.09 -5.18
C HIS A 92 4.85 -15.89 -5.43
N SER A 93 5.61 -15.56 -6.47
CA SER A 93 6.86 -16.27 -6.79
C SER A 93 7.92 -16.13 -5.69
N ALA A 94 7.88 -15.04 -4.92
CA ALA A 94 8.75 -14.80 -3.78
C ALA A 94 8.19 -15.32 -2.45
N GLY A 95 7.00 -15.93 -2.44
CA GLY A 95 6.38 -16.50 -1.24
C GLY A 95 5.67 -15.49 -0.33
N PHE A 96 5.29 -14.32 -0.87
CA PHE A 96 4.46 -13.34 -0.18
C PHE A 96 2.98 -13.52 -0.53
N ASP A 97 2.11 -13.20 0.43
CA ASP A 97 0.69 -12.96 0.16
C ASP A 97 0.52 -11.57 -0.49
N ALA A 98 -0.08 -11.55 -1.68
CA ALA A 98 -0.45 -10.34 -2.39
C ALA A 98 -1.79 -9.81 -1.88
N ILE A 99 -1.78 -8.59 -1.31
CA ILE A 99 -2.95 -7.98 -0.68
C ILE A 99 -3.40 -6.73 -1.45
N ALA A 100 -4.67 -6.71 -1.86
CA ALA A 100 -5.31 -5.49 -2.36
C ALA A 100 -5.95 -4.70 -1.22
N ALA A 101 -5.44 -3.52 -0.91
CA ALA A 101 -6.08 -2.59 0.01
C ALA A 101 -6.72 -1.42 -0.75
N SER A 102 -8.04 -1.45 -0.91
CA SER A 102 -8.80 -0.41 -1.62
C SER A 102 -9.54 0.51 -0.65
N VAL A 103 -9.56 1.79 -0.98
CA VAL A 103 -10.15 2.84 -0.17
C VAL A 103 -11.34 3.41 -0.93
N ILE A 104 -12.53 3.19 -0.37
CA ILE A 104 -13.75 3.70 -0.99
C ILE A 104 -13.91 5.16 -0.56
N LEU A 105 -13.86 6.06 -1.52
CA LEU A 105 -14.13 7.49 -1.34
C LEU A 105 -15.51 7.78 -1.94
N SER A 106 -16.42 8.30 -1.14
CA SER A 106 -17.75 8.72 -1.59
C SER A 106 -17.83 10.24 -1.66
N TRP A 107 -18.58 10.76 -2.64
CA TRP A 107 -18.84 12.19 -2.84
C TRP A 107 -20.29 12.43 -3.31
N ASP A 108 -20.70 13.69 -3.36
CA ASP A 108 -22.03 14.05 -3.85
C ASP A 108 -22.19 13.65 -5.33
N GLY A 109 -22.92 12.56 -5.55
CA GLY A 109 -23.18 11.99 -6.89
C GLY A 109 -22.57 10.62 -7.16
N GLY A 110 -21.79 10.03 -6.23
CA GLY A 110 -21.25 8.68 -6.41
C GLY A 110 -20.08 8.31 -5.50
N ASP A 111 -19.34 7.28 -5.90
CA ASP A 111 -18.07 6.88 -5.29
C ASP A 111 -17.17 6.19 -6.33
N ASN A 112 -15.94 5.87 -5.93
CA ASN A 112 -14.93 5.26 -6.80
C ASN A 112 -15.02 3.73 -6.89
N ARG A 113 -16.10 3.09 -6.43
CA ARG A 113 -16.18 1.61 -6.46
C ARG A 113 -16.22 1.05 -7.86
N ASP A 114 -16.71 1.80 -8.83
CA ASP A 114 -16.79 1.37 -10.24
C ASP A 114 -15.40 1.23 -10.90
N ASP A 115 -14.36 1.82 -10.31
CA ASP A 115 -12.96 1.71 -10.78
C ASP A 115 -12.31 0.38 -10.36
N PHE A 116 -12.83 -0.27 -9.32
CA PHE A 116 -12.22 -1.43 -8.70
C PHE A 116 -12.52 -2.81 -9.30
N PRO A 117 -13.64 -3.09 -10.02
CA PRO A 117 -13.99 -4.47 -10.39
C PRO A 117 -12.93 -5.18 -11.22
N ASN A 118 -12.21 -4.47 -12.10
CA ASN A 118 -11.15 -5.07 -12.91
C ASN A 118 -9.92 -5.43 -12.07
N ILE A 119 -9.55 -4.59 -11.11
CA ILE A 119 -8.43 -4.83 -10.20
C ILE A 119 -8.76 -5.92 -9.18
N TRP A 120 -9.95 -5.84 -8.58
CA TRP A 120 -10.36 -6.80 -7.58
C TRP A 120 -10.45 -8.21 -8.15
N ARG A 121 -10.71 -8.41 -9.44
CA ARG A 121 -10.75 -9.76 -10.03
C ARG A 121 -9.39 -10.42 -10.22
N LYS A 122 -8.28 -9.70 -10.05
CA LYS A 122 -6.92 -10.25 -10.19
C LYS A 122 -6.59 -11.22 -9.05
N GLY A 123 -5.48 -11.93 -9.19
CA GLY A 123 -5.04 -13.05 -8.34
C GLY A 123 -4.57 -12.68 -6.92
N TRP A 124 -5.20 -11.72 -6.25
CA TRP A 124 -4.88 -11.38 -4.85
C TRP A 124 -5.21 -12.53 -3.89
N ASP A 125 -4.38 -12.73 -2.87
CA ASP A 125 -4.65 -13.67 -1.77
C ASP A 125 -5.70 -13.10 -0.83
N GLU A 126 -5.58 -11.81 -0.51
CA GLU A 126 -6.54 -11.08 0.32
C GLU A 126 -6.96 -9.74 -0.28
N ARG A 127 -8.18 -9.33 0.07
CA ARG A 127 -8.76 -8.05 -0.33
C ARG A 127 -9.32 -7.35 0.88
N TRP A 128 -8.77 -6.19 1.18
CA TRP A 128 -9.24 -5.32 2.24
C TRP A 128 -9.90 -4.09 1.64
N THR A 129 -11.09 -3.79 2.16
CA THR A 129 -11.85 -2.62 1.75
C THR A 129 -12.02 -1.73 2.96
N ILE A 130 -11.54 -0.49 2.86
CA ILE A 130 -11.64 0.50 3.93
C ILE A 130 -12.61 1.59 3.45
N PRO A 131 -13.86 1.62 3.98
CA PRO A 131 -14.83 2.64 3.61
C PRO A 131 -14.50 3.97 4.27
N ASN A 132 -14.43 5.04 3.49
CA ASN A 132 -14.36 6.39 4.02
C ASN A 132 -15.78 6.91 4.35
N GLN A 133 -16.18 6.80 5.61
CA GLN A 133 -17.53 7.17 6.05
C GLN A 133 -17.73 8.69 6.20
N TRP A 134 -16.67 9.50 6.12
CA TRP A 134 -16.70 10.94 6.41
C TRP A 134 -17.11 11.80 5.21
N LYS A 135 -18.16 11.39 4.48
CA LYS A 135 -18.73 12.16 3.36
C LYS A 135 -19.13 13.60 3.75
N ASP A 136 -19.41 13.83 5.03
CA ASP A 136 -19.97 15.07 5.56
C ASP A 136 -18.90 16.04 6.10
N ASP A 137 -17.61 15.66 6.08
CA ASP A 137 -16.49 16.53 6.45
C ASP A 137 -15.54 16.77 5.25
N PRO A 138 -16.02 17.42 4.18
CA PRO A 138 -15.19 17.73 3.02
C PRO A 138 -14.06 18.72 3.33
N GLU A 139 -14.07 19.36 4.50
CA GLU A 139 -13.10 20.37 4.89
C GLU A 139 -11.76 19.77 5.39
N ASN A 140 -11.71 18.49 5.76
CA ASN A 140 -10.49 17.84 6.25
C ASN A 140 -10.14 16.50 5.57
N PRO A 141 -9.85 16.49 4.26
CA PRO A 141 -9.49 15.28 3.52
C PRO A 141 -8.20 14.61 4.05
N GLU A 142 -7.24 15.39 4.56
CA GLU A 142 -5.99 14.86 5.10
C GLU A 142 -6.23 14.05 6.38
N GLY A 143 -7.04 14.56 7.30
CA GLY A 143 -7.39 13.85 8.53
C GLY A 143 -8.10 12.52 8.27
N GLN A 144 -8.94 12.45 7.23
CA GLN A 144 -9.58 11.20 6.80
C GLN A 144 -8.56 10.19 6.28
N LEU A 145 -7.66 10.62 5.38
CA LEU A 145 -6.61 9.75 4.84
C LEU A 145 -5.62 9.28 5.90
N GLU A 146 -5.40 10.08 6.95
CA GLU A 146 -4.65 9.65 8.11
C GLU A 146 -5.37 8.54 8.87
N ALA A 147 -6.64 8.72 9.20
CA ALA A 147 -7.41 7.75 9.96
C ALA A 147 -7.53 6.40 9.21
N LEU A 148 -7.82 6.44 7.91
CA LEU A 148 -7.85 5.25 7.06
C LEU A 148 -6.49 4.54 7.02
N GLY A 149 -5.39 5.29 7.01
CA GLY A 149 -4.04 4.71 7.10
C GLY A 149 -3.74 4.04 8.44
N ARG A 150 -4.31 4.56 9.54
CA ARG A 150 -4.22 3.94 10.88
C ARG A 150 -5.00 2.63 10.93
N ASP A 151 -6.21 2.62 10.39
CA ASP A 151 -7.04 1.41 10.32
C ASP A 151 -6.37 0.32 9.47
N LEU A 152 -5.82 0.71 8.31
CA LEU A 152 -5.05 -0.20 7.46
C LEU A 152 -3.84 -0.78 8.20
N TRP A 153 -3.10 0.03 8.96
CA TRP A 153 -1.95 -0.46 9.73
C TRP A 153 -2.35 -1.54 10.75
N VAL A 154 -3.47 -1.34 11.44
CA VAL A 154 -3.99 -2.33 12.39
C VAL A 154 -4.34 -3.63 11.67
N LEU A 155 -4.95 -3.57 10.48
CA LEU A 155 -5.27 -4.76 9.67
C LEU A 155 -3.99 -5.51 9.26
N VAL A 156 -2.99 -4.79 8.72
CA VAL A 156 -1.67 -5.36 8.38
C VAL A 156 -1.05 -6.08 9.57
N CYS A 157 -1.04 -5.43 10.73
CA CYS A 157 -0.45 -6.01 11.93
C CYS A 157 -1.20 -7.27 12.41
N ARG A 158 -2.53 -7.33 12.24
CA ARG A 158 -3.30 -8.54 12.58
C ARG A 158 -2.95 -9.70 11.66
N ALA A 159 -2.86 -9.44 10.36
CA ALA A 159 -2.50 -10.46 9.38
C ALA A 159 -1.10 -11.03 9.66
N LEU A 160 -0.13 -10.16 9.97
CA LEU A 160 1.23 -10.57 10.31
C LEU A 160 1.39 -11.24 11.68
N ALA A 161 0.35 -11.24 12.52
CA ALA A 161 0.38 -11.86 13.86
C ALA A 161 -0.24 -13.27 13.88
N GLY A 162 -0.68 -13.79 12.72
CA GLY A 162 -1.26 -15.12 12.55
C GLY A 162 -0.41 -16.26 13.12
#